data_AF-A0A9E2NL13-F1
#
_entry.id   AF-A0A9E2NL13-F1
#
_cell.length_a   1.000
_cell.length_b   1.000
_cell.length_c   1.000
_cell.angle_alpha   90.00
_cell.angle_beta   90.00
_cell.angle_gamma   90.00
#
_symmetry.space_group_name_H-M   'P 1'
#
loop_
_entity.id
_entity.type
_entity.pdbx_description
1 polymer ?
#
loop_
_entity_poly.entity_id
_entity_poly.type
_entity_poly.pdbx_seq_one_letter_code
_entity_poly.pdbx_strand_id
1 'polypeptide(L)'
;MGKKIMLQGTASNVGKSLLTAALCRILMQDGMKVIPFKSQNMALNSYITEEGLEMGRAQVFQAEAAGLKPSVKMNPILLKPSSDRRSQVIINGKVHGNMSAREYHEFKPQLLDMLTEHYEKISNEYDAVVIEGAGSPAEINLRDKDIVNMGL
;
A
#
# COMPACT_ATOMS: atom_id res chain seq x y z
N MET A 1 -2.88 -10.86 17.85
CA MET A 1 -2.20 -10.09 16.79
C MET A 1 -2.13 -10.97 15.55
N GLY A 2 -2.70 -10.52 14.42
CA GLY A 2 -2.75 -11.33 13.19
C GLY A 2 -1.37 -11.65 12.62
N LYS A 3 -1.28 -12.68 11.78
CA LYS A 3 -0.06 -13.03 11.03
C LYS A 3 0.31 -11.88 10.09
N LYS A 4 1.57 -11.48 10.07
CA LYS A 4 2.10 -10.40 9.23
C LYS A 4 3.01 -11.00 8.19
N ILE A 5 2.63 -10.96 6.91
CA ILE A 5 3.39 -11.58 5.83
C ILE A 5 3.70 -10.50 4.80
N MET A 6 4.97 -10.13 4.64
CA MET A 6 5.40 -9.18 3.64
C MET A 6 6.01 -9.89 2.44
N LEU A 7 5.54 -9.54 1.24
CA LEU A 7 6.12 -10.00 -0.01
C LEU A 7 7.07 -8.95 -0.57
N GLN A 8 8.34 -9.35 -0.64
CA GLN A 8 9.42 -8.58 -1.22
C GLN A 8 9.78 -9.11 -2.60
N GLY A 9 10.48 -8.29 -3.39
CA GLY A 9 10.95 -8.67 -4.71
C GLY A 9 12.25 -7.94 -5.03
N THR A 10 13.10 -8.53 -5.86
CA THR A 10 14.43 -7.97 -6.20
C THR A 10 14.36 -6.79 -7.17
N ALA A 11 13.20 -6.56 -7.80
CA ALA A 11 12.93 -5.44 -8.67
C ALA A 11 11.43 -5.10 -8.70
N SER A 12 11.09 -3.97 -9.33
CA SER A 12 9.70 -3.67 -9.72
C SER A 12 9.19 -4.65 -10.78
N ASN A 13 7.88 -4.88 -10.82
CA ASN A 13 7.21 -5.74 -11.81
C ASN A 13 7.56 -7.24 -11.81
N VAL A 14 8.21 -7.75 -10.75
CA VAL A 14 8.53 -9.20 -10.59
C VAL A 14 7.34 -10.06 -10.12
N GLY A 15 6.11 -9.54 -10.16
CA GLY A 15 4.90 -10.28 -9.78
C GLY A 15 4.46 -10.15 -8.32
N LYS A 16 5.03 -9.22 -7.53
CA LYS A 16 4.66 -8.99 -6.12
C LYS A 16 3.14 -8.82 -5.90
N SER A 17 2.49 -7.99 -6.72
CA SER A 17 1.05 -7.73 -6.57
C SER A 17 0.21 -8.97 -6.86
N LEU A 18 0.61 -9.80 -7.82
CA LEU A 18 -0.05 -11.06 -8.15
C LEU A 18 0.11 -12.08 -7.01
N LEU A 19 1.33 -12.24 -6.49
CA LEU A 19 1.58 -13.13 -5.35
C LEU A 19 0.85 -12.67 -4.09
N THR A 20 0.75 -11.35 -3.86
CA THR A 20 -0.03 -10.77 -2.76
C THR A 20 -1.50 -11.15 -2.88
N ALA A 21 -2.09 -10.99 -4.07
CA ALA A 21 -3.47 -11.37 -4.32
C ALA A 21 -3.69 -12.88 -4.19
N ALA A 22 -2.79 -13.70 -4.73
CA ALA A 22 -2.87 -15.16 -4.62
C ALA A 22 -2.85 -15.62 -3.16
N LEU A 23 -1.94 -15.07 -2.35
CA LEU A 23 -1.86 -15.39 -0.93
C LEU A 23 -3.11 -14.90 -0.17
N CYS A 24 -3.64 -13.72 -0.49
CA CYS A 24 -4.92 -13.27 0.06
C CYS A 24 -6.05 -14.26 -0.26
N ARG A 25 -6.12 -14.75 -1.51
CA ARG A 25 -7.15 -15.71 -1.91
C ARG A 25 -7.03 -17.03 -1.18
N ILE A 26 -5.82 -17.58 -1.07
CA ILE A 26 -5.56 -18.84 -0.37
C ILE A 26 -5.97 -18.73 1.10
N LEU A 27 -5.49 -17.70 1.82
CA LEU A 27 -5.80 -17.53 3.24
C LEU A 27 -7.30 -17.31 3.48
N MET A 28 -7.98 -16.58 2.59
CA MET A 28 -9.44 -16.42 2.67
C MET A 28 -10.16 -17.76 2.48
N GLN A 29 -9.75 -18.56 1.49
CA GLN A 29 -10.34 -19.89 1.23
C GLN A 29 -10.09 -20.88 2.37
N ASP A 30 -8.99 -20.71 3.10
CA ASP A 30 -8.68 -21.44 4.34
C ASP A 30 -9.48 -20.93 5.56
N GLY A 31 -10.39 -19.97 5.37
CA GLY A 31 -11.27 -19.45 6.40
C GLY A 31 -10.68 -18.32 7.26
N MET A 32 -9.52 -17.78 6.90
CA MET A 32 -8.91 -16.66 7.63
C MET A 32 -9.51 -15.32 7.21
N LYS A 33 -9.72 -14.42 8.18
CA LYS A 33 -10.00 -13.02 7.90
C LYS A 33 -8.72 -12.31 7.48
N VAL A 34 -8.51 -12.13 6.18
CA VAL A 34 -7.28 -11.58 5.60
C VAL A 34 -7.49 -10.19 4.99
N ILE A 35 -6.51 -9.31 5.13
CA ILE A 35 -6.49 -7.99 4.49
C ILE A 35 -5.17 -7.75 3.74
N PRO A 36 -5.22 -7.26 2.48
CA PRO A 36 -4.03 -6.79 1.79
C PRO A 36 -3.65 -5.38 2.26
N PHE A 37 -2.35 -5.10 2.27
CA PHE A 37 -1.86 -3.79 2.65
C PHE A 37 -0.66 -3.36 1.81
N LYS A 38 -0.67 -2.11 1.35
CA LYS A 38 0.47 -1.43 0.75
C LYS A 38 0.41 0.04 1.13
N SER A 39 1.17 0.44 2.13
CA SER A 39 1.16 1.80 2.69
C SER A 39 1.28 2.89 1.61
N GLN A 40 2.17 2.70 0.64
CA GLN A 40 2.37 3.61 -0.49
C GLN A 40 2.40 2.85 -1.81
N ASN A 41 1.62 3.31 -2.77
CA ASN A 41 1.70 2.89 -4.16
C ASN A 41 2.02 4.08 -5.08
N MET A 42 2.57 3.81 -6.26
CA MET A 42 2.76 4.78 -7.32
C MET A 42 2.17 4.23 -8.61
N ALA A 43 1.09 4.85 -9.09
CA ALA A 43 0.37 4.41 -10.28
C ALA A 43 -0.38 5.58 -10.92
N LEU A 44 -0.46 5.62 -12.26
CA LEU A 44 -1.27 6.61 -12.98
C LEU A 44 -2.76 6.26 -12.93
N ASN A 45 -3.07 4.97 -13.07
CA ASN A 45 -4.42 4.45 -13.08
C ASN A 45 -4.87 4.07 -11.67
N SER A 46 -6.01 4.60 -11.27
CA SER A 46 -6.63 4.39 -9.97
C SER A 46 -8.06 3.87 -10.12
N TYR A 47 -8.67 3.61 -8.97
CA TYR A 47 -10.06 3.21 -8.80
C TYR A 47 -10.73 4.17 -7.81
N ILE A 48 -12.00 4.46 -8.06
CA ILE A 48 -12.85 5.26 -7.16
C ILE A 48 -13.72 4.27 -6.38
N THR A 49 -13.58 4.28 -5.05
CA THR A 49 -14.38 3.42 -4.17
C THR A 49 -15.85 3.84 -4.14
N GLU A 50 -16.70 3.01 -3.55
CA GLU A 50 -18.12 3.35 -3.31
C GLU A 50 -18.29 4.66 -2.50
N GLU A 51 -17.29 5.02 -1.70
CA GLU A 51 -17.25 6.26 -0.90
C GLU A 51 -16.73 7.48 -1.70
N GLY A 52 -16.42 7.32 -2.98
CA GLY A 52 -15.84 8.36 -3.83
C GLY A 52 -14.35 8.63 -3.57
N LEU A 53 -13.66 7.72 -2.88
CA LEU A 53 -12.25 7.86 -2.51
C LEU A 53 -11.34 7.14 -3.52
N GLU A 54 -10.12 7.63 -3.71
CA GLU A 54 -9.21 7.13 -4.74
C GLU A 54 -8.16 6.14 -4.19
N MET A 55 -7.94 5.00 -4.86
CA MET A 55 -6.89 4.01 -4.51
C MET A 55 -6.26 3.33 -5.72
N GLY A 56 -5.08 2.73 -5.53
CA GLY A 56 -4.37 1.99 -6.57
C GLY A 56 -5.09 0.69 -7.00
N ARG A 57 -5.12 0.42 -8.31
CA ARG A 57 -5.79 -0.77 -8.87
C ARG A 57 -5.20 -2.11 -8.42
N ALA A 58 -3.90 -2.16 -8.14
CA ALA A 58 -3.28 -3.37 -7.61
C ALA A 58 -3.90 -3.78 -6.27
N GLN A 59 -4.18 -2.81 -5.39
CA GLN A 59 -4.80 -3.07 -4.10
C GLN A 59 -6.29 -3.37 -4.21
N VAL A 60 -6.99 -2.84 -5.22
CA VAL A 60 -8.36 -3.25 -5.55
C VAL A 60 -8.40 -4.74 -5.90
N PHE A 61 -7.54 -5.18 -6.82
CA PHE A 61 -7.43 -6.59 -7.19
C PHE A 61 -7.11 -7.49 -5.99
N GLN A 62 -6.22 -7.04 -5.11
CA GLN A 62 -5.90 -7.76 -3.88
C GLN A 62 -7.10 -7.82 -2.91
N ALA A 63 -7.87 -6.74 -2.79
CA ALA A 63 -9.08 -6.69 -1.96
C ALA A 63 -10.11 -7.71 -2.43
N GLU A 64 -10.37 -7.76 -3.74
CA GLU A 64 -11.26 -8.74 -4.36
C GLU A 64 -10.77 -10.18 -4.17
N ALA A 65 -9.45 -10.39 -4.22
CA ALA A 65 -8.81 -11.67 -3.91
C ALA A 65 -8.97 -12.06 -2.43
N ALA A 66 -9.00 -11.09 -1.52
CA ALA A 66 -9.32 -11.29 -0.11
C ALA A 66 -10.83 -11.44 0.18
N GLY A 67 -11.70 -11.27 -0.81
CA GLY A 67 -13.16 -11.26 -0.61
C GLY A 67 -13.67 -10.00 0.11
N LEU A 68 -12.88 -8.92 0.08
CA LEU A 68 -13.21 -7.64 0.72
C LEU A 68 -13.63 -6.60 -0.31
N LYS A 69 -14.46 -5.65 0.13
CA LYS A 69 -14.69 -4.42 -0.65
C LYS A 69 -13.40 -3.60 -0.70
N PRO A 70 -13.05 -3.01 -1.85
CA PRO A 70 -11.90 -2.11 -1.95
C PRO A 70 -12.01 -0.93 -0.98
N SER A 71 -10.98 -0.73 -0.16
CA SER A 71 -10.91 0.37 0.80
C SER A 71 -9.54 1.04 0.75
N VAL A 72 -9.53 2.38 0.82
CA VAL A 72 -8.29 3.17 0.83
C VAL A 72 -7.39 2.87 2.02
N LYS A 73 -7.92 2.24 3.09
CA LYS A 73 -7.11 1.75 4.22
C LYS A 73 -6.08 0.70 3.78
N MET A 74 -6.32 -0.01 2.66
CA MET A 74 -5.39 -0.97 2.07
C MET A 74 -4.26 -0.28 1.29
N ASN A 75 -4.48 0.98 0.88
CA ASN A 75 -3.52 1.82 0.17
C ASN A 75 -3.65 3.29 0.59
N PRO A 76 -3.20 3.65 1.80
CA PRO A 76 -3.45 4.98 2.37
C PRO A 76 -2.71 6.10 1.62
N ILE A 77 -1.60 5.80 0.94
CA ILE A 77 -0.88 6.77 0.11
C ILE A 77 -0.82 6.29 -1.34
N LEU A 78 -1.28 7.13 -2.25
CA LEU A 78 -1.16 6.94 -3.69
C LEU A 78 -0.45 8.13 -4.33
N LEU A 79 0.63 7.86 -5.04
CA LEU A 79 1.34 8.83 -5.85
C LEU A 79 0.96 8.65 -7.31
N LYS A 80 0.43 9.70 -7.94
CA LYS A 80 0.13 9.71 -9.38
C LYS A 80 1.12 10.63 -10.08
N PRO A 81 2.10 10.10 -10.84
CA PRO A 81 3.02 10.94 -11.61
C PRO A 81 2.25 11.89 -12.53
N SER A 82 2.56 13.19 -12.49
CA SER A 82 1.89 14.20 -13.32
C SER A 82 2.84 14.91 -14.29
N SER A 83 4.14 14.92 -14.01
CA SER A 83 5.22 15.34 -14.92
C SER A 83 6.54 14.68 -14.49
N ASP A 84 7.62 14.90 -15.26
CA ASP A 84 8.95 14.28 -15.04
C ASP A 84 9.49 14.38 -13.61
N ARG A 85 9.04 15.37 -12.83
CA ARG A 85 9.51 15.59 -11.46
C ARG A 85 8.42 15.81 -10.42
N ARG A 86 7.14 15.66 -10.78
CA ARG A 86 6.02 15.91 -9.87
C ARG A 86 5.05 14.74 -9.83
N SER A 87 4.43 14.55 -8.67
CA SER A 87 3.34 13.63 -8.46
C SER A 87 2.20 14.33 -7.73
N GLN A 88 0.97 14.02 -8.12
CA GLN A 88 -0.19 14.26 -7.29
C GLN A 88 -0.14 13.27 -6.12
N VAL A 89 -0.17 13.80 -4.91
CA VAL A 89 -0.16 13.05 -3.66
C VAL A 89 -1.61 12.91 -3.20
N ILE A 90 -2.04 11.67 -3.05
CA ILE A 90 -3.35 11.29 -2.53
C ILE A 90 -3.14 10.62 -1.18
N ILE A 91 -3.86 11.09 -0.16
CA ILE A 91 -3.80 10.56 1.21
C ILE A 91 -5.21 10.15 1.61
N ASN A 92 -5.36 8.90 2.07
CA ASN A 92 -6.65 8.30 2.43
C ASN A 92 -7.72 8.54 1.35
N GLY A 93 -7.29 8.42 0.09
CA GLY A 93 -8.11 8.60 -1.10
C GLY A 93 -8.59 10.00 -1.42
N LYS A 94 -8.02 11.03 -0.79
CA LYS A 94 -8.27 12.43 -1.12
C LYS A 94 -7.01 13.10 -1.65
N VAL A 95 -7.17 13.95 -2.65
CA VAL A 95 -6.07 14.75 -3.19
C VAL A 95 -5.55 15.67 -2.09
N HIS A 96 -4.27 15.52 -1.74
CA HIS A 96 -3.58 16.38 -0.80
C HIS A 96 -2.89 17.54 -1.52
N GLY A 97 -2.27 17.29 -2.67
CA GLY A 97 -1.62 18.32 -3.47
C GLY A 97 -0.67 17.75 -4.52
N ASN A 98 0.05 18.63 -5.23
CA ASN A 98 1.08 18.23 -6.19
C ASN A 98 2.46 18.54 -5.62
N MET A 99 3.29 17.52 -5.42
CA MET A 99 4.63 17.65 -4.85
C MET A 99 5.68 17.16 -5.85
N SER A 100 6.83 17.80 -5.85
CA SER A 100 8.04 17.25 -6.43
C SER A 100 8.56 16.06 -5.61
N ALA A 101 9.43 15.23 -6.19
CA ALA A 101 10.04 14.12 -5.47
C ALA A 101 10.76 14.57 -4.19
N ARG A 102 11.40 15.75 -4.21
CA ARG A 102 12.08 16.33 -3.04
C ARG A 102 11.09 16.78 -1.96
N GLU A 103 10.07 17.54 -2.33
CA GLU A 103 9.03 18.00 -1.40
C GLU A 103 8.33 16.79 -0.75
N TYR A 104 7.99 15.78 -1.54
CA TYR A 104 7.38 14.57 -1.01
C TYR A 104 8.31 13.82 -0.05
N HIS A 105 9.60 13.73 -0.36
CA HIS A 105 10.57 13.07 0.52
C HIS A 105 10.74 13.79 1.87
N GLU A 106 10.63 15.11 1.90
CA GLU A 106 10.66 15.92 3.13
C GLU A 106 9.32 15.84 3.90
N PHE A 107 8.20 15.69 3.20
CA PHE A 107 6.86 15.56 3.78
C PHE A 107 6.58 14.16 4.36
N LYS A 108 7.07 13.10 3.71
CA LYS A 108 6.77 11.69 4.01
C LYS A 108 6.88 11.28 5.50
N PRO A 109 7.88 11.75 6.28
CA PRO A 109 7.97 11.43 7.70
C PRO A 109 6.75 11.85 8.52
N GLN A 110 6.04 12.91 8.12
CA GLN A 110 4.82 13.38 8.79
C GLN A 110 3.64 12.40 8.65
N LEU A 111 3.75 11.44 7.72
CA LEU A 111 2.71 10.43 7.48
C LEU A 111 2.90 9.18 8.33
N LEU A 112 4.02 9.05 9.05
CA LEU A 112 4.36 7.82 9.78
C LEU A 112 3.33 7.49 10.85
N ASP A 113 2.97 8.46 11.71
CA ASP A 113 1.99 8.24 12.78
C ASP A 113 0.64 7.78 12.22
N MET A 114 0.18 8.41 11.13
CA MET A 114 -1.05 8.00 10.44
C MET A 114 -0.94 6.57 9.92
N LEU A 115 0.16 6.21 9.27
CA LEU A 115 0.37 4.85 8.75
C LEU A 115 0.43 3.81 9.87
N THR A 116 1.13 4.12 10.95
CA THR A 116 1.26 3.24 12.13
C THR A 116 -0.10 3.01 12.77
N GLU A 117 -0.87 4.07 13.04
CA GLU A 117 -2.22 3.94 13.58
C GLU A 117 -3.15 3.11 12.67
N HIS A 118 -3.08 3.35 11.36
CA HIS A 118 -3.86 2.60 10.38
C HIS A 118 -3.46 1.12 10.38
N TYR A 119 -2.15 0.84 10.36
CA TYR A 119 -1.61 -0.51 10.34
C TYR A 119 -1.95 -1.27 11.63
N GLU A 120 -1.84 -0.64 12.78
CA GLU A 120 -2.20 -1.23 14.07
C GLU A 120 -3.67 -1.64 14.11
N LYS A 121 -4.57 -0.75 13.69
CA LYS A 121 -6.02 -1.03 13.60
C LYS A 121 -6.29 -2.27 12.74
N ILE A 122 -5.77 -2.32 11.52
CA ILE A 122 -5.98 -3.48 10.64
C ILE A 122 -5.32 -4.76 11.19
N SER A 123 -4.16 -4.67 11.84
CA SER A 123 -3.45 -5.83 12.39
C SER A 123 -4.14 -6.46 13.61
N ASN A 124 -5.01 -5.68 14.27
CA ASN A 124 -5.84 -6.12 15.39
C ASN A 124 -7.20 -6.65 14.93
N GLU A 125 -7.70 -6.21 13.79
CA GLU A 125 -9.01 -6.61 13.26
C GLU A 125 -8.98 -7.87 12.38
N TYR A 126 -7.82 -8.26 11.85
CA TYR A 126 -7.66 -9.34 10.87
C TYR A 126 -6.70 -10.43 11.36
N ASP A 127 -6.97 -11.69 10.96
CA ASP A 127 -6.15 -12.85 11.28
C ASP A 127 -4.83 -12.85 10.51
N ALA A 128 -4.81 -12.24 9.32
CA ALA A 128 -3.62 -12.06 8.50
C ALA A 128 -3.61 -10.72 7.77
N VAL A 129 -2.46 -10.06 7.75
CA VAL A 129 -2.17 -8.89 6.94
C VAL A 129 -1.10 -9.26 5.92
N VAL A 130 -1.45 -9.27 4.63
CA VAL A 130 -0.54 -9.56 3.53
C VAL A 130 -0.04 -8.26 2.93
N ILE A 131 1.24 -7.97 3.11
CA ILE A 131 1.85 -6.68 2.82
C ILE A 131 2.63 -6.75 1.51
N GLU A 132 2.33 -5.87 0.55
CA GLU A 132 3.07 -5.77 -0.71
C GLU A 132 4.21 -4.76 -0.60
N GLY A 133 5.46 -5.23 -0.51
CA GLY A 133 6.63 -4.36 -0.55
C GLY A 133 6.75 -3.57 -1.86
N ALA A 134 7.49 -2.46 -1.84
CA ALA A 134 7.76 -1.62 -3.00
C ALA A 134 9.23 -1.69 -3.40
N GLY A 135 9.47 -1.59 -4.72
CA GLY A 135 10.82 -1.62 -5.27
C GLY A 135 11.58 -2.89 -4.88
N SER A 136 12.87 -2.72 -4.61
CA SER A 136 13.74 -3.76 -4.07
C SER A 136 14.12 -3.41 -2.63
N PRO A 137 14.01 -4.34 -1.67
CA PRO A 137 14.45 -4.07 -0.29
C PRO A 137 15.98 -3.90 -0.19
N ALA A 138 16.72 -4.19 -1.27
CA ALA A 138 18.17 -4.00 -1.36
C ALA A 138 18.57 -2.53 -1.65
N GLU A 139 17.62 -1.62 -1.85
CA GLU A 139 17.86 -0.18 -1.99
C GLU A 139 18.17 0.44 -0.62
N ILE A 140 19.29 0.05 -0.02
CA ILE A 140 19.71 0.43 1.34
C ILE A 140 19.75 1.94 1.56
N ASN A 141 19.96 2.71 0.49
CA ASN A 141 19.97 4.17 0.49
C ASN A 141 18.59 4.79 0.80
N LEU A 142 17.51 4.01 0.76
CA LEU A 142 16.15 4.46 1.03
C LEU A 142 15.63 4.03 2.40
N ARG A 143 16.43 3.27 3.17
CA ARG A 143 16.01 2.59 4.41
C ARG A 143 15.60 3.55 5.52
N ASP A 144 16.38 4.60 5.78
CA ASP A 144 16.19 5.50 6.93
C ASP A 144 14.85 6.25 6.92
N LYS A 145 14.19 6.31 5.76
CA LYS A 145 12.91 6.97 5.58
C LYS A 145 11.90 6.02 4.94
N ASP A 146 12.12 4.71 4.95
CA ASP A 146 11.23 3.79 4.28
C ASP A 146 9.91 3.65 5.04
N ILE A 147 8.80 3.95 4.37
CA ILE A 147 7.45 3.79 4.92
C ILE A 147 6.68 2.70 4.19
N VAL A 148 7.34 1.92 3.33
CA VAL A 148 6.71 1.00 2.37
C VAL A 148 7.23 -0.42 2.52
N ASN A 149 8.48 -0.59 2.95
CA ASN A 149 9.02 -1.89 3.32
C ASN A 149 9.20 -2.03 4.83
N MET A 150 10.43 -2.32 5.28
CA MET A 150 10.74 -2.75 6.66
C MET A 150 11.00 -1.58 7.62
N GLY A 151 10.60 -0.36 7.26
CA GLY A 151 10.72 0.83 8.11
C GLY A 151 9.44 1.25 8.82
N LEU A 152 8.34 0.50 8.62
CA LEU A 152 7.09 0.58 9.39
C LEU A 152 7.09 -0.41 10.56
#